data_AF-X0TSD0-F1
#
_entry.id   AF-X0TSD0-F1
#
_cell.length_a   1.000
_cell.length_b   1.000
_cell.length_c   1.000
_cell.angle_alpha   90.00
_cell.angle_beta   90.00
_cell.angle_gamma   90.00
#
_symmetry.space_group_name_H-M   'P 1'
#
loop_
_entity.id
_entity.type
_entity.pdbx_description
1 polymer ?
#
loop_
_entity_poly.entity_id
_entity_poly.type
_entity_poly.pdbx_seq_one_letter_code
_entity_poly.pdbx_strand_id
1 'polypeptide(L)'
;MGPPEVLEKKKERVNVPDWNTVDAAVDWLRTEARGYRPFLLWVGLSAPHPEFRTSRHYLNLIDESRVELPPKDENPHPVLIYQRQNKNWMHGFSHETVRLVRRIYFAMIAELDAMVGRILDAVDQAGVADSTYVIFSSDHGELAMEHRQFY
;
A
#
# COMPACT_ATOMS: atom_id res chain seq x y z
N MET A 1 -8.18 3.46 15.10
CA MET A 1 -6.94 3.44 14.30
C MET A 1 -5.83 3.88 15.22
N GLY A 2 -4.79 3.07 15.39
CA GLY A 2 -3.60 3.44 16.16
C GLY A 2 -2.82 4.60 15.52
N PRO A 3 -1.89 5.23 16.25
CA PRO A 3 -1.00 6.23 15.67
C PRO A 3 -0.10 5.59 14.59
N PRO A 4 0.41 6.38 13.63
CA PRO A 4 1.39 5.89 12.65
C PRO A 4 2.60 5.24 13.35
N GLU A 5 2.98 4.04 12.93
CA GLU A 5 4.03 3.25 13.59
C GLU A 5 5.16 2.91 12.60
N VAL A 6 6.40 3.18 13.03
CA VAL A 6 7.61 2.73 12.33
C VAL A 6 8.29 1.67 13.17
N LEU A 7 8.38 0.45 12.63
CA LEU A 7 9.07 -0.66 13.27
C LEU A 7 10.58 -0.47 13.17
N GLU A 8 11.27 -0.45 14.31
CA GLU A 8 12.72 -0.27 14.40
C GLU A 8 13.53 -1.42 13.77
N LYS A 9 12.92 -2.60 13.60
CA LYS A 9 13.56 -3.71 12.89
C LYS A 9 13.52 -3.46 11.39
N LYS A 10 14.63 -3.73 10.67
CA LYS A 10 14.70 -3.79 9.19
C LYS A 10 13.95 -5.02 8.65
N LYS A 11 12.66 -5.15 8.97
CA LYS A 11 11.81 -6.26 8.56
C LYS A 11 11.27 -5.99 7.16
N GLU A 12 11.52 -6.90 6.22
CA GLU A 12 10.98 -6.82 4.85
C GLU A 12 9.54 -7.32 4.75
N ARG A 13 9.10 -8.16 5.69
CA ARG A 13 7.73 -8.68 5.71
C ARG A 13 6.91 -8.07 6.84
N VAL A 14 6.48 -6.83 6.69
CA VAL A 14 5.68 -6.11 7.70
C VAL A 14 4.24 -6.60 7.66
N ASN A 15 3.61 -6.56 6.49
CA ASN A 15 2.24 -7.05 6.28
C ASN A 15 2.22 -8.57 6.09
N VAL A 16 2.35 -9.30 7.20
CA VAL A 16 2.44 -10.78 7.20
C VAL A 16 1.26 -11.46 6.49
N PRO A 17 -0.01 -11.04 6.69
CA PRO A 17 -1.13 -11.62 5.94
C PRO A 17 -0.96 -11.55 4.42
N ASP A 18 -0.60 -10.37 3.88
CA ASP A 18 -0.38 -10.21 2.44
C ASP A 18 0.81 -11.04 1.95
N TRP A 19 1.90 -11.12 2.72
CA TRP A 19 3.04 -11.99 2.39
C TRP A 19 2.68 -13.48 2.38
N ASN A 20 1.79 -13.94 3.26
CA ASN A 20 1.30 -15.31 3.23
C ASN A 20 0.47 -15.58 1.96
N THR A 21 -0.34 -14.60 1.54
CA THR A 21 -1.09 -14.66 0.27
C THR A 21 -0.14 -14.72 -0.93
N VAL A 22 0.92 -13.92 -0.93
CA VAL A 22 1.99 -13.93 -1.95
C VAL A 22 2.68 -15.29 -2.01
N ASP A 23 3.09 -15.83 -0.85
CA ASP A 23 3.76 -17.13 -0.79
C ASP A 23 2.86 -18.25 -1.34
N ALA A 24 1.56 -18.25 -1.00
CA ALA A 24 0.59 -19.20 -1.54
C ALA A 24 0.41 -19.08 -3.06
N ALA A 25 0.35 -17.86 -3.59
CA ALA A 25 0.27 -17.60 -5.03
C ALA A 25 1.53 -18.08 -5.77
N VAL A 26 2.71 -17.82 -5.21
CA VAL A 26 4.00 -18.25 -5.75
C VAL A 26 4.12 -19.77 -5.76
N ASP A 27 3.73 -20.43 -4.69
CA ASP A 27 3.76 -21.89 -4.60
C ASP A 27 2.81 -22.52 -5.62
N TRP A 28 1.60 -21.97 -5.76
CA TRP A 28 0.64 -22.41 -6.78
C TRP A 28 1.19 -22.22 -8.21
N LEU A 29 1.80 -21.08 -8.52
CA LEU A 29 2.43 -20.82 -9.82
C LEU A 29 3.51 -21.85 -10.13
N ARG A 30 4.28 -22.27 -9.13
CA ARG A 30 5.36 -23.25 -9.29
C ARG A 30 4.86 -24.67 -9.53
N THR A 31 3.75 -25.07 -8.91
CA THR A 31 3.29 -26.46 -8.98
C THR A 31 2.21 -26.68 -10.04
N GLU A 32 1.29 -25.73 -10.23
CA GLU A 32 0.08 -25.93 -11.03
C GLU A 32 0.08 -25.18 -12.37
N ALA A 33 0.79 -24.05 -12.49
CA ALA A 33 0.64 -23.17 -13.66
C ALA A 33 1.18 -23.76 -14.98
N ARG A 34 2.07 -24.77 -14.91
CA ARG A 34 2.68 -25.41 -16.09
C ARG A 34 1.78 -26.41 -16.83
N GLY A 35 0.51 -26.51 -16.44
CA GLY A 35 -0.45 -27.42 -17.08
C GLY A 35 -0.93 -26.92 -18.46
N TYR A 36 -1.53 -27.82 -19.25
CA TYR A 36 -2.15 -27.48 -20.54
C TYR A 36 -3.47 -26.69 -20.44
N ARG A 37 -3.97 -26.44 -19.23
CA ARG A 37 -5.25 -25.74 -19.01
C ARG A 37 -4.99 -24.27 -18.68
N PRO A 38 -5.76 -23.33 -19.25
CA PRO A 38 -5.67 -21.93 -18.84
C PRO A 38 -6.08 -21.78 -17.38
N PHE A 39 -5.57 -20.75 -16.72
CA PHE A 39 -5.88 -20.44 -15.34
C PHE A 39 -6.36 -19.00 -15.14
N LEU A 40 -7.06 -18.79 -14.03
CA LEU A 40 -7.30 -17.49 -13.44
C LEU A 40 -6.76 -17.53 -12.02
N LEU A 41 -5.74 -16.74 -11.73
CA LEU A 41 -5.18 -16.57 -10.40
C LEU A 41 -5.52 -15.17 -9.89
N TRP A 42 -6.37 -15.09 -8.87
CA TRP A 42 -6.76 -13.84 -8.23
C TRP A 42 -5.97 -13.65 -6.94
N VAL A 43 -5.19 -12.56 -6.87
CA VAL A 43 -4.39 -12.22 -5.69
C VAL A 43 -4.88 -10.90 -5.13
N GLY A 44 -5.58 -10.95 -3.99
CA GLY A 44 -6.02 -9.76 -3.25
C GLY A 44 -5.02 -9.42 -2.14
N LEU A 45 -4.43 -8.23 -2.20
CA LEU A 45 -3.54 -7.68 -1.18
C LEU A 45 -4.23 -6.51 -0.48
N SER A 46 -4.00 -6.36 0.82
CA SER A 46 -4.60 -5.32 1.64
C SER A 46 -3.76 -4.04 1.67
N ALA A 47 -2.43 -4.14 1.48
CA ALA A 47 -1.57 -2.96 1.41
C ALA A 47 -2.00 -2.04 0.24
N PRO A 48 -2.00 -0.70 0.41
CA PRO A 48 -1.54 0.06 1.57
C PRO A 48 -2.66 0.48 2.56
N HIS A 49 -3.73 -0.30 2.70
CA HIS A 49 -4.83 0.01 3.63
C HIS A 49 -4.32 0.17 5.08
N PRO A 50 -4.93 1.07 5.89
CA PRO A 50 -4.61 1.21 7.30
C PRO A 50 -4.62 -0.11 8.09
N GLU A 51 -3.86 -0.24 9.17
CA GLU A 51 -3.14 0.83 9.89
C GLU A 51 -1.85 1.29 9.21
N PHE A 52 -1.53 2.59 9.32
CA PHE A 52 -0.30 3.18 8.77
C PHE A 52 0.93 2.69 9.54
N ARG A 53 1.46 1.55 9.10
CA ARG A 53 2.55 0.85 9.75
C ARG A 53 3.56 0.39 8.72
N THR A 54 4.83 0.68 8.96
CA THR A 54 5.92 0.25 8.07
C THR A 54 7.18 -0.10 8.86
N SER A 55 8.21 -0.62 8.20
CA SER A 55 9.53 -0.86 8.78
C SER A 55 10.53 0.21 8.36
N ARG A 56 11.63 0.32 9.11
CA ARG A 56 12.76 1.16 8.68
C ARG A 56 13.33 0.74 7.32
N HIS A 57 13.19 -0.53 6.92
CA HIS A 57 13.62 -1.00 5.61
C HIS A 57 12.91 -0.23 4.49
N TYR A 58 11.58 -0.26 4.45
CA TYR A 58 10.81 0.44 3.42
C TYR A 58 10.80 1.95 3.60
N LEU A 59 10.74 2.43 4.84
CA LEU A 59 10.75 3.87 5.10
C LEU A 59 12.04 4.56 4.60
N ASN A 60 13.17 3.85 4.61
CA ASN A 60 14.44 4.34 4.08
C ASN A 60 14.48 4.41 2.54
N LEU A 61 13.57 3.72 1.84
CA LEU A 61 13.43 3.85 0.39
C LEU A 61 12.71 5.14 0.00
N ILE A 62 11.97 5.74 0.94
CA ILE A 62 11.21 6.96 0.70
C ILE A 62 12.03 8.18 1.13
N ASP A 63 12.45 8.96 0.14
CA ASP A 63 13.07 10.26 0.34
C ASP A 63 12.05 11.25 0.90
N GLU A 64 12.24 11.61 2.18
CA GLU A 64 11.35 12.51 2.90
C GLU A 64 11.27 13.91 2.28
N SER A 65 12.32 14.36 1.60
CA SER A 65 12.34 15.67 0.95
C SER A 65 11.37 15.75 -0.23
N ARG A 66 11.02 14.60 -0.82
CA ARG A 66 10.07 14.45 -1.93
C ARG A 66 8.64 14.19 -1.47
N VAL A 67 8.40 14.06 -0.17
CA VAL A 67 7.05 13.89 0.38
C VAL A 67 6.39 15.26 0.48
N GLU A 68 5.61 15.63 -0.52
CA GLU A 68 4.93 16.93 -0.52
C GLU A 68 3.78 16.97 0.50
N LEU A 69 3.51 18.17 1.03
CA LEU A 69 2.32 18.42 1.83
C LEU A 69 1.15 18.74 0.89
N PRO A 70 -0.05 18.21 1.15
CA PRO A 70 -1.21 18.57 0.36
C PRO A 70 -1.54 20.06 0.53
N PRO A 71 -2.13 20.70 -0.49
CA PRO A 71 -2.54 22.10 -0.41
C PRO A 71 -3.57 22.31 0.69
N LYS A 72 -3.58 23.51 1.27
CA LYS A 72 -4.60 23.91 2.25
C LYS A 72 -5.88 24.31 1.52
N ASP A 73 -7.03 23.90 2.05
CA ASP A 73 -8.30 24.44 1.60
C ASP A 73 -8.52 25.83 2.22
N GLU A 74 -8.37 26.88 1.41
CA GLU A 74 -8.64 28.25 1.86
C GLU A 74 -10.14 28.45 2.15
N ASN A 75 -11.00 27.90 1.28
CA ASN A 75 -12.46 27.97 1.39
C ASN A 75 -13.08 26.56 1.27
N PRO A 76 -13.11 25.78 2.36
CA PRO A 76 -13.58 24.39 2.29
C PRO A 76 -15.09 24.34 2.01
N HIS A 77 -15.48 23.47 1.06
CA HIS A 77 -16.89 23.17 0.81
C HIS A 77 -17.59 22.67 2.08
N PRO A 78 -18.88 22.98 2.34
CA PRO A 78 -19.59 22.56 3.55
C PRO A 78 -19.52 21.04 3.83
N VAL A 79 -19.49 20.21 2.79
CA VAL A 79 -19.30 18.75 2.91
C VAL A 79 -17.95 18.40 3.56
N LEU A 80 -16.86 19.11 3.23
CA LEU A 80 -15.56 18.88 3.84
C LEU A 80 -15.56 19.27 5.32
N ILE A 81 -16.29 20.34 5.68
CA ILE A 81 -16.45 20.76 7.08
C ILE A 81 -17.20 19.67 7.86
N TYR A 82 -18.32 19.18 7.32
CA TYR A 82 -19.11 18.10 7.91
C TYR A 82 -18.28 16.82 8.11
N GLN A 83 -17.52 16.40 7.09
CA GLN A 83 -16.66 15.23 7.17
C GLN A 83 -15.57 15.38 8.25
N ARG A 84 -14.93 16.56 8.35
CA ARG A 84 -13.93 16.83 9.40
C ARG A 84 -14.54 16.82 10.80
N GLN A 85 -15.76 17.32 10.97
CA GLN A 85 -16.48 17.29 12.25
C GLN A 85 -16.77 15.85 12.68
N ASN A 86 -17.35 15.06 11.79
CA ASN A 86 -17.71 13.66 12.08
C ASN A 86 -16.50 12.80 12.43
N LYS A 87 -15.37 13.06 11.77
CA LYS A 87 -14.11 12.33 12.01
C LYS A 87 -13.27 12.96 13.15
N ASN A 88 -13.76 14.02 13.79
CA ASN A 88 -13.08 14.77 14.85
C ASN A 88 -11.69 15.31 14.46
N TRP A 89 -11.54 15.80 13.23
CA TRP A 89 -10.29 16.33 12.66
C TRP A 89 -10.33 17.83 12.40
N MET A 90 -11.22 18.54 13.10
CA MET A 90 -11.36 19.99 12.95
C MET A 90 -10.07 20.76 13.23
N HIS A 91 -9.26 20.26 14.17
CA HIS A 91 -7.98 20.86 14.52
C HIS A 91 -6.84 20.52 13.55
N GLY A 92 -7.06 19.55 12.65
CA GLY A 92 -6.06 19.07 11.71
C GLY A 92 -4.87 18.39 12.40
N PHE A 93 -3.80 18.19 11.62
CA PHE A 93 -2.55 17.58 12.07
C PHE A 93 -1.38 18.54 11.80
N SER A 94 -0.28 18.39 12.53
CA SER A 94 0.93 19.14 12.25
C SER A 94 1.48 18.76 10.86
N HIS A 95 2.23 19.66 10.22
CA HIS A 95 2.90 19.36 8.96
C HIS A 95 3.84 18.14 9.08
N GLU A 96 4.47 17.96 10.24
CA GLU A 96 5.32 16.81 10.54
C GLU A 96 4.51 15.51 10.55
N THR A 97 3.36 15.49 11.23
CA THR A 97 2.48 14.32 11.25
C THR A 97 1.95 14.00 9.84
N VAL A 98 1.51 15.01 9.09
CA VAL A 98 1.04 14.83 7.69
C VAL A 98 2.15 14.22 6.83
N ARG A 99 3.37 14.75 6.92
CA ARG A 99 4.53 14.25 6.18
C ARG A 99 4.87 12.82 6.58
N LEU A 100 4.86 12.51 7.88
CA LEU A 100 5.12 11.16 8.39
C LEU A 100 4.10 10.15 7.87
N VAL A 101 2.80 10.47 7.95
CA VAL A 101 1.72 9.57 7.49
C VAL A 101 1.86 9.31 5.98
N ARG A 102 2.05 10.36 5.17
CA ARG A 102 2.28 10.20 3.71
C ARG A 102 3.53 9.37 3.42
N ARG A 103 4.62 9.62 4.15
CA ARG A 103 5.87 8.85 3.99
C ARG A 103 5.68 7.37 4.33
N ILE A 104 4.93 7.06 5.39
CA ILE A 104 4.59 5.68 5.75
C ILE A 104 3.69 5.05 4.69
N TYR A 105 2.68 5.77 4.19
CA TYR A 105 1.83 5.29 3.10
C TYR A 105 2.65 4.92 1.86
N PHE A 106 3.61 5.77 1.44
CA PHE A 106 4.51 5.44 0.34
C PHE A 106 5.45 4.26 0.65
N ALA A 107 5.89 4.11 1.91
CA ALA A 107 6.68 2.96 2.32
C ALA A 107 5.87 1.65 2.29
N MET A 108 4.58 1.69 2.61
CA MET A 108 3.67 0.55 2.45
C MET A 108 3.46 0.20 0.97
N ILE A 109 3.44 1.20 0.08
CA ILE A 109 3.43 0.96 -1.38
C ILE A 109 4.74 0.30 -1.83
N ALA A 110 5.89 0.67 -1.26
CA ALA A 110 7.15 -0.01 -1.56
C ALA A 110 7.16 -1.48 -1.11
N GLU A 111 6.48 -1.82 -0.01
CA GLU A 111 6.26 -3.23 0.38
C GLU A 111 5.32 -3.95 -0.60
N LEU A 112 4.23 -3.29 -1.01
CA LEU A 112 3.32 -3.82 -2.04
C LEU A 112 4.05 -4.10 -3.35
N ASP A 113 4.92 -3.19 -3.78
CA ASP A 113 5.74 -3.35 -4.98
C ASP A 113 6.67 -4.58 -4.88
N ALA A 114 7.32 -4.78 -3.73
CA ALA A 114 8.13 -5.98 -3.48
C ALA A 114 7.30 -7.28 -3.54
N MET A 115 6.07 -7.25 -3.03
CA MET A 115 5.13 -8.37 -3.11
C MET A 115 4.69 -8.68 -4.55
N VAL A 116 4.37 -7.65 -5.33
CA VAL A 116 4.03 -7.78 -6.75
C VAL A 116 5.23 -8.32 -7.54
N GLY A 117 6.42 -7.77 -7.33
CA GLY A 117 7.66 -8.27 -7.95
C GLY A 117 7.88 -9.75 -7.69
N ARG A 118 7.60 -10.23 -6.47
CA ARG A 118 7.73 -11.65 -6.12
C ARG A 118 6.77 -12.56 -6.91
N ILE A 119 5.57 -12.08 -7.22
CA ILE A 119 4.59 -12.82 -8.02
C ILE A 119 5.02 -12.84 -9.49
N LEU A 120 5.45 -11.69 -10.04
CA LEU A 120 5.92 -11.60 -11.42
C LEU A 120 7.15 -12.48 -11.66
N ASP A 121 8.11 -12.47 -10.74
CA ASP A 121 9.27 -13.37 -10.76
C ASP A 121 8.84 -14.85 -10.80
N ALA A 122 7.76 -15.21 -10.10
CA ALA A 122 7.26 -16.58 -10.07
C ALA A 122 6.55 -16.96 -11.38
N VAL A 123 5.86 -16.03 -12.04
CA VAL A 123 5.30 -16.21 -13.39
C VAL A 123 6.42 -16.48 -14.39
N ASP A 124 7.50 -15.70 -14.35
CA ASP A 124 8.67 -15.88 -15.20
C ASP A 124 9.36 -17.23 -14.94
N GLN A 125 9.61 -17.57 -13.67
CA GLN A 125 10.22 -18.85 -13.27
C GLN A 125 9.35 -20.06 -13.63
N ALA A 126 8.02 -19.90 -13.62
CA ALA A 126 7.11 -20.94 -14.06
C ALA A 126 7.18 -21.16 -15.58
N GLY A 127 7.70 -20.21 -16.36
CA GLY A 127 7.83 -20.30 -17.82
C GLY A 127 6.50 -20.06 -18.54
N VAL A 128 5.58 -19.33 -17.91
CA VAL A 128 4.22 -19.07 -18.44
C VAL A 128 3.99 -17.59 -18.78
N ALA A 129 5.02 -16.75 -18.68
CA ALA A 129 4.94 -15.30 -18.88
C ALA A 129 4.38 -14.92 -20.27
N ASP A 130 4.87 -15.56 -21.33
CA ASP A 130 4.45 -15.28 -22.71
C ASP A 130 2.98 -15.61 -23.01
N SER A 131 2.35 -16.40 -22.13
CA SER A 131 0.95 -16.83 -22.25
C SER A 131 0.05 -16.32 -21.11
N THR A 132 0.54 -15.40 -20.28
CA THR A 132 -0.19 -14.89 -19.10
C THR A 132 -0.45 -13.40 -19.24
N TYR A 133 -1.72 -13.00 -19.19
CA TYR A 133 -2.10 -11.60 -19.03
C TYR A 133 -2.07 -11.22 -17.55
N VAL A 134 -1.38 -10.13 -17.22
CA VAL A 134 -1.36 -9.56 -15.86
C VAL A 134 -2.24 -8.31 -15.83
N ILE A 135 -3.23 -8.31 -14.95
CA ILE A 135 -4.10 -7.16 -14.69
C ILE A 135 -3.84 -6.72 -13.25
N PHE A 136 -3.37 -5.48 -13.10
CA PHE A 136 -3.12 -4.86 -11.80
C PHE A 136 -4.03 -3.65 -11.62
N SER A 137 -4.81 -3.61 -10.55
CA SER A 137 -5.72 -2.52 -10.22
C SER A 137 -5.90 -2.42 -8.71
N SER A 138 -6.48 -1.30 -8.28
CA SER A 138 -7.01 -1.11 -6.93
C SER A 138 -8.53 -0.97 -7.00
N ASP A 139 -9.19 -1.20 -5.87
CA ASP A 139 -10.62 -0.98 -5.66
C ASP A 139 -10.98 0.51 -5.53
N HIS A 140 -10.11 1.32 -4.92
CA HIS A 140 -10.27 2.77 -4.79
C HIS A 140 -8.95 3.51 -4.48
N GLY A 141 -8.98 4.85 -4.50
CA GLY A 141 -7.85 5.67 -4.06
C GLY A 141 -7.81 5.89 -2.54
N GLU A 142 -6.77 6.55 -2.06
CA GLU A 142 -6.68 7.08 -0.68
C GLU A 142 -6.55 8.59 -0.76
N LEU A 143 -7.19 9.31 0.17
CA LEU A 143 -7.11 10.76 0.24
C LEU A 143 -5.75 11.25 0.70
N ALA A 144 -4.93 10.42 1.35
CA ALA A 144 -3.50 10.67 1.61
C ALA A 144 -3.19 12.01 2.32
N MET A 145 -4.12 12.48 3.17
CA MET A 145 -4.11 13.76 3.90
C MET A 145 -4.67 14.98 3.14
N GLU A 146 -5.12 14.81 1.89
CA GLU A 146 -5.77 15.82 1.08
C GLU A 146 -7.05 16.27 1.78
N HIS A 147 -7.34 17.57 1.72
CA HIS A 147 -8.46 18.18 2.43
C HIS A 147 -8.49 17.90 3.94
N ARG A 148 -7.33 17.60 4.55
CA ARG A 148 -7.19 17.16 5.94
C ARG A 148 -8.00 15.88 6.23
N GLN A 149 -8.01 14.96 5.27
CA GLN A 149 -8.70 13.68 5.38
C GLN A 149 -7.73 12.53 5.10
N PHE A 150 -7.91 11.45 5.84
CA PHE A 150 -7.29 10.15 5.58
C PHE A 150 -8.39 9.12 5.84
N TYR A 151 -8.68 8.20 4.91
CA TYR A 151 -9.81 7.26 5.00
C TYR A 151 -11.18 7.88 5.31
#